data_AF-A0A6J4MPA3-F1
#
_entry.id   AF-A0A6J4MPA3-F1
#
_cell.length_a   1.000
_cell.length_b   1.000
_cell.length_c   1.000
_cell.angle_alpha   90.00
_cell.angle_beta   90.00
_cell.angle_gamma   90.00
#
_symmetry.space_group_name_H-M   'P 1'
#
loop_
_entity.id
_entity.type
_entity.pdbx_description
1 polymer ?
#
loop_
_entity_poly.entity_id
_entity_poly.type
_entity_poly.pdbx_seq_one_letter_code
_entity_poly.pdbx_strand_id
1 'polypeptide(L)'
;MSVVIDCDTCAVRGLACHDCVVTVLLGPPPESGFGAEEERALGVLADSGLVPKLRMVRPVAAPVDEPGSEAFDEPGSEPGTASA
;
A
#
# COMPACT_ATOMS: atom_id res chain seq x y z
N MET A 1 16.47 12.32 -10.47
CA MET A 1 16.78 12.01 -9.05
C MET A 1 15.52 11.44 -8.45
N SER A 2 15.48 10.14 -8.15
CA SER A 2 14.32 9.49 -7.52
C SER A 2 14.70 9.03 -6.12
N VAL A 3 13.72 9.05 -5.22
CA VAL A 3 13.80 8.47 -3.88
C VAL A 3 12.88 7.25 -3.88
N VAL A 4 13.41 6.11 -3.44
CA VAL A 4 12.67 4.85 -3.34
C VAL A 4 12.49 4.52 -1.86
N ILE A 5 11.26 4.22 -1.47
CA ILE A 5 10.90 3.81 -0.12
C ILE A 5 10.45 2.36 -0.20
N ASP A 6 11.17 1.48 0.49
CA ASP A 6 10.83 0.06 0.60
C ASP A 6 10.11 -0.19 1.93
N CYS A 7 8.80 -0.45 1.84
CA CYS A 7 7.98 -0.77 3.00
C CYS A 7 8.22 -2.20 3.52
N ASP A 8 8.71 -3.14 2.72
CA ASP A 8 8.89 -4.53 3.14
C ASP A 8 10.05 -4.71 4.12
N THR A 9 11.06 -3.84 4.05
CA THR A 9 12.19 -3.83 4.99
C THR A 9 12.10 -2.74 6.07
N CYS A 10 11.01 -1.98 6.10
CA CYS A 10 10.83 -0.87 7.04
C CYS A 10 10.57 -1.35 8.48
N ALA A 11 11.53 -1.07 9.38
CA ALA A 11 11.49 -1.50 10.79
C ALA A 11 10.28 -0.99 11.60
N VAL A 12 9.58 0.04 11.13
CA VAL A 12 8.40 0.63 11.78
C VAL A 12 7.10 0.38 11.03
N ARG A 13 7.11 -0.46 9.99
CA ARG A 13 5.89 -0.80 9.24
C ARG A 13 4.83 -1.37 10.17
N GLY A 14 3.61 -0.87 10.05
CA GLY A 14 2.48 -1.20 10.93
C GLY A 14 2.51 -0.50 12.29
N LEU A 15 3.70 -0.27 12.87
CA LEU A 15 3.84 0.34 14.20
C LEU A 15 3.62 1.87 14.18
N ALA A 16 4.20 2.55 13.20
CA ALA A 16 4.18 4.02 13.11
C ALA A 16 3.65 4.53 11.76
N CYS A 17 3.08 3.67 10.93
CA CYS A 17 2.58 4.05 9.60
C CYS A 17 1.52 5.17 9.67
N HIS A 18 0.72 5.23 10.73
CA HIS A 18 -0.33 6.25 10.87
C HIS A 18 0.20 7.69 10.96
N ASP A 19 1.46 7.89 11.36
CA ASP A 19 2.14 9.20 11.44
C ASP A 19 3.40 9.26 10.54
N CYS A 20 3.51 8.34 9.57
CA CYS A 20 4.62 8.31 8.64
C CYS A 20 4.43 9.34 7.52
N VAL A 21 5.53 9.93 7.03
CA VAL A 21 5.51 10.85 5.87
C VAL A 21 4.85 10.24 4.63
N VAL A 22 4.94 8.92 4.45
CA VAL A 22 4.28 8.22 3.33
C VAL A 22 2.76 8.36 3.41
N THR A 23 2.18 8.20 4.61
CA THR A 23 0.74 8.37 4.83
C THR A 23 0.29 9.81 4.63
N VAL A 24 1.15 10.79 4.94
CA VAL A 24 0.87 12.21 4.65
C VAL A 24 0.82 12.46 3.14
N LEU A 25 1.72 11.84 2.38
CA LEU A 25 1.82 12.06 0.93
C LEU A 25 0.81 11.24 0.11
N LEU A 26 0.52 10.01 0.52
CA LEU A 26 -0.29 9.05 -0.25
C LEU A 26 -1.66 8.79 0.37
N GLY A 27 -1.91 9.27 1.58
CA GLY A 27 -3.10 8.93 2.36
C GLY A 27 -2.94 7.63 3.15
N PRO A 28 -3.92 7.32 4.00
CA PRO A 28 -3.88 6.16 4.88
C PRO A 28 -4.11 4.86 4.08
N PRO A 29 -3.65 3.70 4.60
CA PRO A 29 -3.75 2.43 3.89
C PRO A 29 -5.20 2.04 3.56
N PRO A 30 -5.47 1.28 2.49
CA PRO A 30 -6.83 1.04 2.00
C PRO A 30 -7.75 0.35 3.01
N GLU A 31 -7.20 -0.46 3.93
CA GLU A 31 -7.96 -1.05 5.03
C GLU A 31 -8.48 -0.06 6.09
N SER A 32 -8.01 1.20 6.07
CA SER A 32 -8.39 2.24 7.04
C SER A 32 -9.65 3.04 6.65
N GLY A 33 -10.33 2.64 5.57
CA GLY A 33 -11.59 3.25 5.14
C GLY A 33 -12.78 2.91 6.05
N PHE A 34 -13.87 3.65 5.90
CA PHE A 34 -15.12 3.36 6.59
C PHE A 34 -15.78 2.11 6.01
N GLY A 35 -16.27 1.22 6.87
CA GLY A 35 -17.12 0.12 6.47
C GLY A 35 -18.55 0.58 6.21
N ALA A 36 -19.37 -0.31 5.66
CA ALA A 36 -20.76 -0.01 5.31
C ALA A 36 -21.62 0.44 6.51
N GLU A 37 -21.26 0.00 7.73
CA GLU A 37 -21.97 0.40 8.95
C GLU A 37 -21.56 1.79 9.40
N GLU A 38 -20.26 2.11 9.41
CA GLU A 38 -19.80 3.48 9.70
C GLU A 38 -20.32 4.48 8.65
N GLU A 39 -20.34 4.12 7.37
CA GLU A 39 -20.91 4.96 6.32
C GLU A 39 -22.39 5.28 6.58
N ARG A 40 -23.17 4.28 7.01
CA ARG A 40 -24.58 4.50 7.41
C ARG A 40 -24.69 5.43 8.61
N ALA A 41 -23.88 5.21 9.65
CA ALA A 41 -23.87 6.07 10.83
C ALA A 41 -23.54 7.53 10.47
N LEU A 42 -22.50 7.74 9.66
CA LEU A 42 -22.12 9.06 9.17
C LEU A 42 -23.22 9.68 8.29
N GLY A 43 -23.96 8.86 7.54
CA GLY A 43 -25.12 9.30 6.76
C GLY A 43 -26.23 9.89 7.65
N VAL A 44 -26.58 9.20 8.74
CA VAL A 44 -27.57 9.71 9.72
C VAL A 44 -27.12 11.04 10.31
N LEU A 45 -25.85 11.14 10.71
CA LEU A 45 -25.28 12.38 11.25
C LEU A 45 -25.31 13.52 10.22
N ALA A 46 -25.06 13.21 8.95
CA ALA A 46 -25.09 14.18 7.87
C ALA A 46 -26.53 14.64 7.55
N ASP A 47 -27.51 13.75 7.68
CA ASP A 47 -28.92 14.06 7.48
C ASP A 47 -29.54 14.87 8.61
N SER A 48 -29.04 14.68 9.84
CA SER A 48 -29.37 15.55 10.97
C SER A 48 -28.59 16.88 10.98
N GLY A 49 -27.63 17.08 10.05
CA GLY A 49 -26.83 18.30 9.95
C GLY A 49 -25.72 18.43 11.00
N LEU A 50 -25.35 17.33 11.66
CA LEU A 50 -24.27 17.30 12.66
C LEU A 50 -22.88 17.21 12.01
N VAL A 51 -22.81 16.70 10.77
CA VAL A 51 -21.60 16.69 9.96
C VAL A 51 -21.90 17.20 8.54
N PRO A 52 -20.89 17.66 7.78
CA PRO A 52 -21.06 17.98 6.38
C PRO A 52 -21.60 16.78 5.58
N LYS A 53 -22.30 17.06 4.47
CA LYS A 53 -22.80 16.01 3.57
C LYS A 53 -21.66 15.12 3.07
N LEU A 54 -21.90 13.81 3.06
CA LEU A 54 -20.90 12.81 2.70
C LEU A 54 -20.38 13.03 1.27
N ARG A 55 -19.06 13.20 1.15
CA ARG A 55 -18.31 13.31 -0.11
C ARG A 55 -17.25 12.20 -0.17
N MET A 56 -17.66 10.97 0.14
CA MET A 56 -16.77 9.80 0.11
C MET A 56 -16.32 9.54 -1.33
N VAL A 57 -15.01 9.45 -1.56
CA VAL A 57 -14.45 9.04 -2.85
C VAL A 57 -14.22 7.54 -2.79
N ARG A 58 -14.80 6.80 -3.73
CA ARG A 58 -14.57 5.35 -3.80
C ARG A 58 -13.13 5.09 -4.25
N PRO A 59 -12.34 4.30 -3.49
CA PRO A 59 -11.02 3.89 -3.94
C PRO A 59 -11.13 3.21 -5.30
N VAL A 60 -10.32 3.62 -6.26
CA VAL A 60 -10.12 2.86 -7.49
C VAL A 60 -9.21 1.67 -7.14
N ALA A 61 -9.51 0.49 -7.67
CA ALA A 61 -8.61 -0.65 -7.50
C ALA A 61 -7.21 -0.25 -7.99
N ALA A 62 -6.21 -0.45 -7.13
CA ALA A 62 -4.83 -0.28 -7.55
C ALA A 62 -4.55 -1.24 -8.72
N PRO A 63 -3.69 -0.84 -9.68
CA PRO A 63 -3.17 -1.77 -10.66
C PRO A 63 -2.60 -2.99 -9.91
N VAL A 64 -3.00 -4.20 -10.32
CA VAL A 64 -2.35 -5.40 -9.86
C VAL A 64 -0.97 -5.44 -10.51
N ASP A 65 0.08 -5.27 -9.73
CA ASP A 65 1.43 -5.56 -10.18
C ASP A 65 1.52 -7.07 -10.37
N GLU A 66 1.39 -7.53 -11.62
CA GLU A 66 1.71 -8.92 -11.97
C GLU A 66 3.18 -9.14 -11.61
N PRO A 67 3.51 -10.07 -10.69
CA PRO A 67 4.90 -10.31 -10.30
C PRO A 67 5.70 -10.70 -11.55
N GLY A 68 6.77 -9.95 -11.80
CA GLY A 68 7.64 -10.06 -12.97
C GLY A 68 8.08 -11.50 -13.21
N SER A 69 7.91 -11.94 -14.46
CA SER A 69 8.47 -13.17 -15.02
C SER A 69 9.99 -13.10 -15.22
N GLU A 70 10.68 -12.41 -14.32
CA GLU A 70 12.14 -12.34 -14.29
C GLU A 70 12.66 -13.66 -13.72
N ALA A 71 12.73 -14.66 -14.59
CA ALA A 71 13.68 -15.74 -14.43
C ALA A 71 15.06 -15.08 -14.22
N PHE A 72 15.57 -15.13 -13.00
CA PHE A 72 16.99 -14.89 -12.74
C PHE A 72 17.74 -15.94 -13.57
N ASP A 73 18.27 -15.54 -14.72
CA ASP A 73 19.28 -16.30 -15.45
C ASP A 73 20.48 -16.38 -14.51
N GLU A 74 20.66 -17.55 -13.89
CA GLU A 74 21.80 -17.84 -13.03
C GLU A 74 23.08 -17.63 -13.86
N PRO A 75 23.94 -16.65 -13.55
CA PRO A 75 25.17 -16.49 -14.30
C PRO A 75 26.11 -17.65 -13.96
N GLY A 76 26.18 -18.60 -14.89
CA GLY A 76 27.25 -19.57 -15.11
C GLY A 76 28.01 -20.04 -13.86
N SER A 77 27.58 -21.14 -13.27
CA SER A 77 28.52 -22.06 -12.59
C SER A 77 29.56 -22.51 -13.61
N GLU A 78 30.78 -21.98 -13.52
CA GLU A 78 31.93 -22.52 -14.24
C GLU A 78 32.22 -23.95 -13.72
N PRO A 79 32.19 -25.00 -14.55
CA PRO A 79 32.70 -26.29 -14.12
C PRO A 79 34.23 -26.24 -14.14
N GLY A 80 34.84 -26.25 -12.96
CA GLY A 80 36.28 -26.43 -12.80
C GLY A 80 36.74 -27.73 -13.47
N THR A 81 37.46 -27.61 -14.58
CA THR A 81 38.20 -28.71 -15.17
C THR A 81 39.47 -28.94 -14.38
N ALA A 82 39.38 -29.76 -13.33
CA ALA A 82 40.55 -30.44 -12.81
C ALA A 82 40.93 -31.55 -13.81
N SER A 83 42.02 -31.35 -14.55
CA SER A 83 42.67 -32.40 -15.33
C SER A 83 44.19 -32.34 -15.17
N ALA A 84 44.70 -33.41 -14.56
CA ALA A 84 46.02 -34.05 -14.64
C ALA A 84 47.30 -33.22 -14.40
#